data_AF-A0A7S0ZR42-F1
#
_entry.id   AF-A0A7S0ZR42-F1
#
_cell.length_a   1.000
_cell.length_b   1.000
_cell.length_c   1.000
_cell.angle_alpha   90.00
_cell.angle_beta   90.00
_cell.angle_gamma   90.00
#
_symmetry.space_group_name_H-M   'P 1'
#
loop_
_entity.id
_entity.type
_entity.pdbx_description
1 polymer ?
#
loop_
_entity_poly.entity_id
_entity_poly.type
_entity_poly.pdbx_seq_one_letter_code
_entity_poly.pdbx_strand_id
1 'polypeptide(L)'
;GEFFVGVQWRWNWFDCIITFISVVELLLRQRSAVNFTYLRVFRVTRLLRSFRVVRFLQLAPIVRSLRLMLLGITSSAVPFFWASFILLILIYLFSVILVHAVADYIGSSGVDDTLADEIQVYFGSMPMTLLTLFMSISGGVDWWDVGVLLTQISTWYLLSFLLFVLVAVFAVMNIITGIFVKEALDMAGKDQDLQLQLEREENRYLLMKLLTLFHKIDRYSTGCITLDQFEEYLKIDSVRILFQEIG
;
A
#
# COMPACT_ATOMS: atom_id res chain seq x y z
N GLY A 1 -31.28 -12.89 4.76
CA GLY A 1 -30.06 -13.47 4.15
C GLY A 1 -28.91 -12.47 4.09
N GLU A 2 -29.16 -11.24 3.63
CA GLU A 2 -28.10 -10.28 3.27
C GLU A 2 -27.33 -9.65 4.44
N PHE A 3 -27.85 -9.71 5.67
CA PHE A 3 -27.16 -9.15 6.83
C PHE A 3 -25.86 -9.90 7.18
N PHE A 4 -25.84 -11.22 6.97
CA PHE A 4 -24.71 -12.10 7.32
C PHE A 4 -23.76 -12.40 6.16
N VAL A 5 -24.18 -12.18 4.90
CA VAL A 5 -23.37 -12.55 3.70
C VAL A 5 -23.24 -11.41 2.68
N GLY A 6 -23.81 -10.23 2.94
CA GLY A 6 -23.67 -9.07 2.06
C GLY A 6 -22.30 -8.39 2.14
N VAL A 7 -21.99 -7.47 1.22
CA VAL A 7 -20.69 -6.74 1.14
C VAL A 7 -20.30 -6.04 2.46
N GLN A 8 -21.26 -5.72 3.32
CA GLN A 8 -21.07 -5.08 4.63
C GLN A 8 -21.08 -6.06 5.82
N TRP A 9 -21.02 -7.37 5.59
CA TRP A 9 -21.16 -8.37 6.64
C TRP A 9 -20.13 -8.23 7.77
N ARG A 10 -18.88 -7.89 7.45
CA ARG A 10 -17.80 -7.68 8.44
C ARG A 10 -18.11 -6.54 9.39
N TRP A 11 -18.70 -5.46 8.89
CA TRP A 11 -19.10 -4.30 9.69
C TRP A 11 -20.34 -4.60 10.53
N ASN A 12 -21.31 -5.31 9.96
CA ASN A 12 -22.48 -5.77 10.71
C ASN A 12 -22.09 -6.68 11.87
N TRP A 13 -21.15 -7.61 11.65
CA TRP A 13 -20.64 -8.51 12.68
C TRP A 13 -19.92 -7.74 13.79
N PHE A 14 -19.08 -6.77 13.44
CA PHE A 14 -18.41 -5.89 14.39
C PHE A 14 -19.42 -5.07 15.22
N ASP A 15 -20.45 -4.49 14.59
CA ASP A 15 -21.51 -3.77 15.29
C ASP A 15 -22.35 -4.68 16.21
N CYS A 16 -22.59 -5.94 15.81
CA CYS A 16 -23.23 -6.94 16.65
C CYS A 16 -22.40 -7.26 17.90
N ILE A 17 -21.08 -7.47 17.76
CA ILE A 17 -20.18 -7.68 18.90
C ILE A 17 -20.25 -6.48 19.85
N ILE A 18 -20.13 -5.25 19.33
CA ILE A 18 -20.14 -4.04 20.17
C ILE A 18 -21.46 -3.88 20.91
N THR A 19 -22.58 -4.15 20.22
CA THR A 19 -23.91 -4.09 20.82
C THR A 19 -24.06 -5.13 21.92
N PHE A 20 -23.58 -6.36 21.69
CA PHE A 20 -23.59 -7.43 22.68
C PHE A 20 -22.74 -7.07 23.92
N ILE A 21 -21.51 -6.59 23.73
CA ILE A 21 -20.64 -6.12 24.82
C ILE A 21 -21.32 -4.99 25.63
N SER A 22 -22.06 -4.11 24.95
CA SER A 22 -22.80 -3.01 25.58
C SER A 22 -23.95 -3.49 26.47
N VAL A 23 -24.64 -4.56 26.07
CA VAL A 23 -25.70 -5.19 26.87
C VAL A 23 -25.10 -5.88 28.09
N VAL A 24 -24.00 -6.61 27.91
CA VAL A 24 -23.26 -7.25 29.01
C VAL A 24 -22.76 -6.22 30.01
N GLU A 25 -22.25 -5.07 29.54
CA GLU A 25 -21.84 -3.95 30.40
C GLU A 25 -23.00 -3.44 31.27
N LEU A 26 -24.20 -3.26 30.70
CA LEU A 26 -25.36 -2.77 31.45
C LEU A 26 -25.77 -3.74 32.57
N LEU A 27 -25.77 -5.04 32.27
CA LEU A 27 -26.11 -6.09 33.23
C LEU A 27 -25.07 -6.19 34.37
N LEU A 28 -23.78 -6.04 34.05
CA LEU A 28 -22.70 -6.08 35.04
C LEU A 28 -22.70 -4.84 35.94
N ARG A 29 -23.03 -3.65 35.41
CA ARG A 29 -23.16 -2.42 36.21
C ARG A 29 -24.27 -2.52 37.26
N GLN A 30 -25.39 -3.16 36.91
CA GLN A 30 -26.53 -3.32 37.83
C GLN A 30 -26.23 -4.28 39.00
N ARG A 31 -25.22 -5.14 38.86
CA ARG A 31 -24.83 -6.14 39.86
C ARG A 31 -23.80 -5.64 40.89
N SER A 32 -23.41 -4.35 40.87
CA SER A 32 -22.62 -3.61 41.87
C SER A 32 -21.26 -4.17 42.34
N ALA A 33 -20.88 -5.39 41.96
CA ALA A 33 -19.76 -6.13 42.54
C ALA A 33 -18.63 -6.34 41.53
N VAL A 34 -18.09 -5.26 40.97
CA VAL A 34 -17.12 -5.40 39.87
C VAL A 34 -15.87 -4.53 40.06
N ASN A 35 -14.71 -5.20 40.06
CA ASN A 35 -13.35 -4.68 40.27
C ASN A 35 -12.96 -3.49 39.35
N PHE A 36 -12.02 -2.66 39.80
CA PHE A 36 -11.49 -1.50 39.06
C PHE A 36 -10.96 -1.80 37.64
N THR A 37 -10.54 -3.04 37.36
CA THR A 37 -10.15 -3.50 36.02
C THR A 37 -11.31 -3.42 35.01
N TYR A 38 -12.53 -3.74 35.46
CA TYR A 38 -13.71 -3.66 34.60
C TYR A 38 -14.10 -2.20 34.33
N LEU A 39 -13.90 -1.29 35.29
CA LEU A 39 -14.08 0.16 35.09
C LEU A 39 -13.15 0.74 34.00
N ARG A 40 -11.93 0.21 33.83
CA ARG A 40 -11.04 0.59 32.71
C ARG A 40 -11.56 0.05 31.38
N VAL A 41 -11.98 -1.22 31.34
CA VAL A 41 -12.57 -1.82 30.13
C VAL A 41 -13.84 -1.08 29.70
N PHE A 42 -14.68 -0.65 30.65
CA PHE A 42 -15.89 0.15 30.38
C PHE A 42 -15.61 1.55 29.79
N ARG A 43 -14.42 2.13 30.00
CA ARG A 43 -14.02 3.37 29.32
C ARG A 43 -13.66 3.12 27.86
N VAL A 44 -12.97 2.01 27.57
CA VAL A 44 -12.56 1.63 26.21
C VAL A 44 -13.77 1.23 25.36
N THR A 45 -14.74 0.49 25.92
CA THR A 45 -15.99 0.15 25.21
C THR A 45 -16.80 1.38 24.80
N ARG A 46 -16.81 2.43 25.62
CA ARG A 46 -17.46 3.71 25.29
C ARG A 46 -16.79 4.41 24.09
N LEU A 47 -15.47 4.33 23.96
CA LEU A 47 -14.74 4.86 22.81
C LEU A 47 -15.03 4.06 21.53
N LEU A 48 -15.18 2.73 21.64
CA LEU A 48 -15.58 1.87 20.53
C LEU A 48 -17.01 2.18 20.03
N ARG A 49 -17.91 2.73 20.86
CA ARG A 49 -19.20 3.24 20.37
C ARG A 49 -19.04 4.48 19.49
N SER A 50 -18.10 5.36 19.80
CA SER A 50 -17.79 6.54 18.97
C SER A 50 -17.24 6.14 17.59
N PHE A 51 -16.64 4.96 17.45
CA PHE A 51 -16.27 4.40 16.15
C PHE A 51 -17.48 4.13 15.24
N ARG A 52 -18.73 4.11 15.72
CA ARG A 52 -19.91 4.12 14.84
C ARG A 52 -20.00 5.38 13.97
N VAL A 53 -19.41 6.49 14.40
CA VAL A 53 -19.27 7.69 13.57
C VAL A 53 -18.39 7.42 12.35
N VAL A 54 -17.44 6.48 12.43
CA VAL A 54 -16.65 6.02 11.28
C VAL A 54 -17.53 5.36 10.22
N ARG A 55 -18.66 4.75 10.60
CA ARG A 55 -19.65 4.23 9.65
C ARG A 55 -20.33 5.35 8.84
N PHE A 56 -20.55 6.51 9.45
CA PHE A 56 -21.02 7.71 8.72
C PHE A 56 -19.90 8.30 7.85
N LEU A 57 -18.64 8.23 8.32
CA LEU A 57 -17.49 8.60 7.49
C LEU A 57 -17.34 7.68 6.26
N GLN A 58 -17.72 6.40 6.32
CA GLN A 58 -17.71 5.50 5.15
C GLN A 58 -18.62 5.96 4.00
N LEU A 59 -19.67 6.74 4.30
CA LEU A 59 -20.55 7.37 3.30
C LEU A 59 -20.00 8.71 2.80
N ALA A 60 -18.99 9.28 3.49
CA ALA A 60 -18.41 10.55 3.11
C ALA A 60 -17.51 10.36 1.87
N PRO A 61 -17.63 11.23 0.85
CA PRO A 61 -16.77 11.20 -0.33
C PRO A 61 -15.27 11.32 0.00
N ILE A 62 -14.93 11.96 1.13
CA ILE A 62 -13.56 12.03 1.67
C ILE A 62 -12.99 10.63 1.97
N VAL A 63 -13.79 9.72 2.54
CA VAL A 63 -13.32 8.35 2.84
C VAL A 63 -13.20 7.50 1.59
N ARG A 64 -13.97 7.80 0.53
CA ARG A 64 -13.76 7.18 -0.79
C ARG A 64 -12.39 7.56 -1.35
N SER A 65 -12.00 8.83 -1.28
CA SER A 65 -10.66 9.29 -1.70
C SER A 65 -9.55 8.62 -0.88
N LEU A 66 -9.68 8.60 0.46
CA LEU A 66 -8.72 7.92 1.34
C LEU A 66 -8.65 6.41 1.05
N ARG A 67 -9.78 5.77 0.76
CA ARG A 67 -9.81 4.34 0.43
C ARG A 67 -9.14 4.04 -0.91
N LEU A 68 -9.28 4.90 -1.91
CA LEU A 68 -8.59 4.76 -3.19
C LEU A 68 -7.08 4.93 -3.03
N MET A 69 -6.63 5.91 -2.23
CA MET A 69 -5.21 6.08 -1.89
C MET A 69 -4.68 4.88 -1.10
N LEU A 70 -5.42 4.39 -0.10
CA LEU A 70 -5.06 3.20 0.67
C LEU A 70 -4.99 1.94 -0.21
N LEU A 71 -5.92 1.79 -1.16
CA LEU A 71 -5.88 0.68 -2.12
C LEU A 71 -4.60 0.72 -2.97
N GLY A 72 -4.18 1.92 -3.40
CA GLY A 72 -2.90 2.13 -4.09
C GLY A 72 -1.68 1.84 -3.21
N ILE A 73 -1.72 2.23 -1.93
CA ILE A 73 -0.64 1.89 -0.98
C ILE A 73 -0.57 0.37 -0.76
N THR A 74 -1.72 -0.30 -0.64
CA THR A 74 -1.76 -1.76 -0.42
C THR A 74 -1.22 -2.56 -1.60
N SER A 75 -1.34 -2.06 -2.84
CA SER A 75 -0.77 -2.74 -4.00
C SER A 75 0.77 -2.68 -4.04
N SER A 76 1.37 -1.67 -3.40
CA SER A 76 2.83 -1.50 -3.26
C SER A 76 3.38 -2.00 -1.91
N ALA A 77 2.51 -2.31 -0.95
CA ALA A 77 2.89 -2.76 0.39
C ALA A 77 3.61 -4.12 0.40
N VAL A 78 3.24 -5.05 -0.48
CA VAL A 78 3.86 -6.40 -0.51
C VAL A 78 5.31 -6.34 -0.98
N PRO A 79 5.67 -5.72 -2.12
CA PRO A 79 7.07 -5.54 -2.51
C PRO A 79 7.88 -4.74 -1.48
N PHE A 80 7.29 -3.68 -0.93
CA PHE A 80 7.93 -2.88 0.12
C PHE A 80 8.23 -3.72 1.37
N PHE A 81 7.30 -4.56 1.81
CA PHE A 81 7.49 -5.45 2.95
C PHE A 81 8.66 -6.41 2.72
N TRP A 82 8.71 -7.09 1.57
CA TRP A 82 9.81 -8.00 1.24
C TRP A 82 11.15 -7.29 1.18
N ALA A 83 11.18 -6.09 0.60
CA ALA A 83 12.42 -5.35 0.49
C ALA A 83 12.89 -4.77 1.83
N SER A 84 11.97 -4.29 2.67
CA SER A 84 12.26 -3.92 4.06
C SER A 84 12.74 -5.12 4.87
N PHE A 85 12.20 -6.32 4.62
CA PHE A 85 12.63 -7.55 5.29
C PHE A 85 14.07 -7.93 4.89
N ILE A 86 14.41 -7.83 3.61
CA ILE A 86 15.79 -8.01 3.13
C ILE A 86 16.74 -6.98 3.75
N LEU A 87 16.33 -5.71 3.84
CA LEU A 87 17.12 -4.67 4.49
C LEU A 87 17.36 -4.97 5.98
N LEU A 88 16.35 -5.46 6.70
CA LEU A 88 16.51 -5.87 8.10
C LEU A 88 17.47 -7.05 8.27
N ILE A 89 17.44 -8.02 7.36
CA ILE A 89 18.41 -9.12 7.35
C ILE A 89 19.82 -8.58 7.12
N LEU A 90 20.02 -7.67 6.16
CA LEU A 90 21.32 -7.05 5.92
C LEU A 90 21.83 -6.31 7.16
N ILE A 91 20.99 -5.48 7.78
CA ILE A 91 21.34 -4.77 9.03
C ILE A 91 21.74 -5.77 10.12
N TYR A 92 21.00 -6.87 10.27
CA TYR A 92 21.32 -7.90 11.25
C TYR A 92 22.67 -8.58 10.98
N LEU A 93 22.94 -8.99 9.75
CA LEU A 93 24.20 -9.65 9.39
C LEU A 93 25.41 -8.75 9.68
N PHE A 94 25.36 -7.48 9.30
CA PHE A 94 26.44 -6.54 9.58
C PHE A 94 26.53 -6.18 11.06
N SER A 95 25.42 -6.12 11.79
CA SER A 95 25.46 -5.87 13.24
C SER A 95 26.19 -6.98 14.00
N VAL A 96 26.03 -8.25 13.61
CA VAL A 96 26.74 -9.36 14.24
C VAL A 96 28.25 -9.20 14.05
N ILE A 97 28.69 -8.88 12.83
CA ILE A 97 30.11 -8.67 12.50
C ILE A 97 30.70 -7.55 13.37
N LEU A 98 30.02 -6.40 13.46
CA LEU A 98 30.52 -5.25 14.20
C LEU A 98 30.47 -5.44 15.72
N VAL A 99 29.44 -6.09 16.26
CA VAL A 99 29.38 -6.44 17.69
C VAL A 99 30.55 -7.35 18.07
N HIS A 100 30.85 -8.36 17.26
CA HIS A 100 32.01 -9.23 17.51
C HIS A 100 33.33 -8.45 17.42
N ALA A 101 33.50 -7.61 16.40
CA ALA A 101 34.68 -6.76 16.26
C ALA A 101 34.93 -5.87 17.48
N VAL A 102 33.87 -5.22 17.97
CA VAL A 102 33.92 -4.33 19.13
C VAL A 102 34.16 -5.12 20.41
N ALA A 103 33.52 -6.28 20.58
CA ALA A 103 33.73 -7.14 21.75
C ALA A 103 35.18 -7.64 21.83
N ASP A 104 35.76 -8.03 20.70
CA ASP A 104 37.17 -8.45 20.61
C ASP A 104 38.12 -7.28 20.94
N TYR A 105 37.83 -6.08 20.44
CA TYR A 105 38.58 -4.87 20.76
C TYR A 105 38.53 -4.55 22.26
N ILE A 106 37.32 -4.49 22.84
CA ILE A 106 37.10 -4.21 24.27
C ILE A 106 37.77 -5.26 25.16
N GLY A 107 37.76 -6.53 24.77
CA GLY A 107 38.43 -7.61 25.49
C GLY A 107 39.96 -7.49 25.50
N SER A 108 40.53 -6.76 24.53
CA SER A 108 41.98 -6.52 24.41
C SER A 108 42.43 -5.15 24.92
N SER A 109 41.51 -4.21 25.12
CA SER A 109 41.79 -2.84 25.58
C SER A 109 42.09 -2.76 27.09
N GLY A 110 42.88 -1.75 27.48
CA GLY A 110 43.19 -1.46 28.88
C GLY A 110 42.03 -0.81 29.64
N VAL A 111 42.13 -0.74 30.97
CA VAL A 111 41.07 -0.25 31.89
C VAL A 111 40.70 1.22 31.71
N ASP A 112 41.50 2.01 30.97
CA ASP A 112 41.37 3.47 30.83
C ASP A 112 41.31 3.92 29.36
N ASP A 113 40.78 3.05 28.48
CA ASP A 113 40.67 3.35 27.05
C ASP A 113 39.42 4.19 26.73
N THR A 114 39.60 5.48 26.51
CA THR A 114 38.53 6.42 26.15
C THR A 114 37.80 6.02 24.87
N LEU A 115 38.48 5.35 23.94
CA LEU A 115 37.88 4.87 22.70
C LEU A 115 36.87 3.74 22.95
N ALA A 116 37.11 2.89 23.95
CA ALA A 116 36.19 1.82 24.32
C ALA A 116 34.86 2.39 24.85
N ASP A 117 34.90 3.48 25.62
CA ASP A 117 33.70 4.17 26.12
C ASP A 117 32.89 4.80 24.97
N GLU A 118 33.55 5.47 24.03
CA GLU A 118 32.90 6.08 22.86
C GLU A 118 32.24 5.03 21.94
N ILE A 119 32.92 3.92 21.69
CA ILE A 119 32.40 2.81 20.86
C ILE A 119 31.21 2.13 21.56
N GLN A 120 31.22 1.98 22.88
CA GLN A 120 30.12 1.36 23.62
C GLN A 120 28.80 2.12 23.50
N VAL A 121 28.84 3.44 23.29
CA VAL A 121 27.62 4.24 23.03
C VAL A 121 26.88 3.72 21.80
N TYR A 122 27.61 3.35 20.74
CA TYR A 122 27.04 2.92 19.47
C TYR A 122 26.90 1.40 19.34
N PHE A 123 27.78 0.63 19.97
CA PHE A 123 27.94 -0.80 19.77
C PHE A 123 27.84 -1.64 21.06
N GLY A 124 27.49 -1.04 22.19
CA GLY A 124 27.50 -1.69 23.50
C GLY A 124 26.48 -2.83 23.67
N SER A 125 25.51 -2.95 22.76
CA SER A 125 24.60 -4.10 22.72
C SER A 125 24.14 -4.40 21.30
N MET A 126 23.62 -5.61 21.08
CA MET A 126 23.08 -6.02 19.78
C MET A 126 21.92 -5.11 19.30
N PRO A 127 20.90 -4.78 20.12
CA PRO A 127 19.85 -3.85 19.71
C PRO A 127 20.38 -2.44 19.43
N MET A 128 21.37 -1.98 20.21
CA MET A 128 21.98 -0.67 19.98
C MET A 128 22.75 -0.64 18.66
N THR A 129 23.48 -1.71 18.33
CA THR A 129 24.19 -1.81 17.04
C THR A 129 23.21 -1.83 15.86
N LEU A 130 22.12 -2.60 15.96
CA LEU A 130 21.05 -2.59 14.96
C LEU A 130 20.48 -1.18 14.76
N LEU A 131 20.26 -0.45 15.87
CA LEU A 131 19.79 0.93 15.84
C LEU A 131 20.82 1.86 15.20
N THR A 132 22.10 1.77 15.57
CA THR A 132 23.19 2.57 15.00
C THR A 132 23.31 2.37 13.49
N LEU A 133 23.26 1.13 13.01
CA LEU A 133 23.28 0.83 11.57
C LEU A 133 22.06 1.39 10.85
N PHE A 134 20.88 1.28 11.46
CA PHE A 134 19.66 1.90 10.92
C PHE A 134 19.75 3.44 10.90
N MET A 135 20.25 4.06 11.98
CA MET A 135 20.45 5.52 12.08
C MET A 135 21.44 6.02 11.03
N SER A 136 22.50 5.25 10.75
CA SER A 136 23.53 5.60 9.76
C SER A 136 23.00 5.69 8.33
N ILE A 137 21.94 4.95 7.99
CA ILE A 137 21.32 4.95 6.66
C ILE A 137 20.05 5.81 6.59
N SER A 138 19.41 6.09 7.74
CA SER A 138 18.18 6.90 7.82
C SER A 138 18.45 8.38 8.11
N GLY A 139 19.70 8.77 8.36
CA GLY A 139 20.09 10.15 8.68
C GLY A 139 19.89 10.53 10.15
N GLY A 140 19.87 9.55 11.05
CA GLY A 140 19.81 9.79 12.51
C GLY A 140 21.18 10.11 13.11
N VAL A 141 22.24 9.46 12.63
CA VAL A 141 23.64 9.77 12.95
C VAL A 141 24.42 9.80 11.65
N ASP A 142 25.38 10.71 11.52
CA ASP A 142 26.23 10.74 10.34
C ASP A 142 27.07 9.47 10.30
N TRP A 143 27.02 8.76 9.17
CA TRP A 143 27.79 7.53 8.98
C TRP A 143 29.30 7.76 9.19
N TRP A 144 29.77 8.99 8.96
CA TRP A 144 31.16 9.37 9.20
C TRP A 144 31.53 9.32 10.69
N ASP A 145 30.67 9.79 11.58
CA ASP A 145 30.93 9.81 13.03
C ASP A 145 31.15 8.39 13.56
N VAL A 146 30.32 7.45 13.10
CA VAL A 146 30.47 6.02 13.42
C VAL A 146 31.68 5.41 12.72
N GLY A 147 31.92 5.79 11.46
CA GLY A 147 33.03 5.28 10.65
C GLY A 147 34.41 5.62 11.24
N VAL A 148 34.60 6.85 11.72
CA VAL A 148 35.87 7.28 12.35
C VAL A 148 36.21 6.42 13.56
N LEU A 149 35.24 6.08 14.41
CA LEU A 149 35.47 5.19 15.55
C LEU A 149 35.93 3.81 15.09
N LEU A 150 35.32 3.26 14.03
CA LEU A 150 35.73 1.97 13.47
C LEU A 150 37.14 2.01 12.85
N THR A 151 37.58 3.16 12.33
CA THR A 151 38.97 3.30 11.81
C THR A 151 40.02 3.16 12.89
N GLN A 152 39.70 3.56 14.12
CA GLN A 152 40.63 3.49 15.25
C GLN A 152 40.77 2.06 15.79
N ILE A 153 39.77 1.18 15.55
CA ILE A 153 39.87 -0.27 15.81
C ILE A 153 40.68 -0.96 14.70
N SER A 154 40.18 -0.88 13.46
CA SER A 154 40.81 -1.50 12.29
C SER A 154 40.17 -1.03 10.99
N THR A 155 41.00 -0.77 9.99
CA THR A 155 40.57 -0.36 8.64
C THR A 155 39.63 -1.38 7.98
N TRP A 156 39.74 -2.68 8.31
CA TRP A 156 38.88 -3.71 7.75
C TRP A 156 37.42 -3.59 8.20
N TYR A 157 37.18 -3.14 9.45
CA TYR A 157 35.82 -2.92 9.96
C TYR A 157 35.20 -1.65 9.39
N LEU A 158 36.01 -0.62 9.11
CA LEU A 158 35.55 0.53 8.33
C LEU A 158 35.11 0.09 6.93
N LEU A 159 35.93 -0.70 6.23
CA LEU A 159 35.59 -1.15 4.87
C LEU A 159 34.30 -1.98 4.84
N SER A 160 34.08 -2.86 5.82
CA SER A 160 32.84 -3.63 5.91
C SER A 160 31.64 -2.73 6.23
N PHE A 161 31.78 -1.74 7.11
CA PHE A 161 30.73 -0.75 7.41
C PHE A 161 30.40 0.12 6.19
N LEU A 162 31.40 0.60 5.45
CA LEU A 162 31.19 1.37 4.21
C LEU A 162 30.49 0.53 3.14
N LEU A 163 30.85 -0.75 3.00
CA LEU A 163 30.15 -1.68 2.11
C LEU A 163 28.67 -1.83 2.53
N PHE A 164 28.39 -1.94 3.82
CA PHE A 164 27.02 -1.95 4.34
C PHE A 164 26.27 -0.68 3.95
N VAL A 165 26.82 0.51 4.24
CA VAL A 165 26.18 1.79 3.93
C VAL A 165 25.89 1.89 2.43
N LEU A 166 26.85 1.54 1.59
CA LEU A 166 26.71 1.52 0.14
C LEU A 166 25.53 0.62 -0.29
N VAL A 167 25.56 -0.66 0.11
CA VAL A 167 24.53 -1.63 -0.26
C VAL A 167 23.16 -1.24 0.27
N ALA A 168 23.08 -0.74 1.51
CA ALA A 168 21.82 -0.32 2.12
C ALA A 168 21.22 0.91 1.43
N VAL A 169 22.04 1.92 1.11
CA VAL A 169 21.58 3.12 0.37
C VAL A 169 21.09 2.72 -1.03
N PHE A 170 21.85 1.90 -1.77
CA PHE A 170 21.40 1.40 -3.07
C PHE A 170 20.14 0.54 -2.98
N ALA A 171 20.01 -0.29 -1.95
CA ALA A 171 18.82 -1.10 -1.73
C ALA A 171 17.59 -0.20 -1.50
N VAL A 172 17.68 0.80 -0.61
CA VAL A 172 16.60 1.76 -0.36
C VAL A 172 16.24 2.53 -1.62
N MET A 173 17.24 3.03 -2.36
CA MET A 173 17.02 3.74 -3.63
C MET A 173 16.31 2.85 -4.65
N ASN A 174 16.75 1.60 -4.82
CA ASN A 174 16.12 0.65 -5.75
C ASN A 174 14.68 0.31 -5.36
N ILE A 175 14.37 0.25 -4.05
CA ILE A 175 12.99 0.06 -3.56
C ILE A 175 12.12 1.25 -3.94
N ILE A 176 12.59 2.47 -3.67
CA ILE A 176 11.87 3.71 -3.98
C ILE A 176 11.63 3.80 -5.48
N THR A 177 12.68 3.60 -6.30
CA THR A 177 12.56 3.57 -7.76
C THR A 177 11.59 2.49 -8.22
N GLY A 178 11.65 1.29 -7.66
CA GLY A 178 10.73 0.20 -7.99
C GLY A 178 9.26 0.54 -7.73
N ILE A 179 8.97 1.25 -6.63
CA ILE A 179 7.61 1.72 -6.32
C ILE A 179 7.14 2.75 -7.35
N PHE A 180 7.94 3.76 -7.66
CA PHE A 180 7.58 4.79 -8.65
C PHE A 180 7.43 4.21 -10.06
N VAL A 181 8.30 3.29 -10.45
CA VAL A 181 8.19 2.60 -11.76
C VAL A 181 6.91 1.78 -11.82
N LYS A 182 6.56 1.05 -10.75
CA LYS A 182 5.31 0.29 -10.70
C LYS A 182 4.09 1.21 -10.82
N GLU A 183 4.10 2.33 -10.11
CA GLU A 183 3.00 3.30 -10.18
C GLU A 183 2.86 3.92 -11.57
N ALA A 184 3.98 4.28 -12.21
CA ALA A 184 3.99 4.80 -13.58
C ALA A 184 3.46 3.76 -14.59
N LEU A 185 3.85 2.49 -14.44
CA LEU A 185 3.36 1.38 -15.29
C LEU A 185 1.87 1.12 -15.08
N ASP A 186 1.40 1.10 -13.82
CA ASP A 186 -0.02 0.91 -13.50
C ASP A 186 -0.88 2.08 -14.02
N MET A 187 -0.36 3.30 -14.01
CA MET A 187 -1.04 4.48 -14.60
C MET A 187 -1.10 4.37 -16.13
N ALA A 188 0.02 4.04 -16.78
CA ALA A 188 0.06 3.86 -18.24
C ALA A 188 -0.89 2.74 -18.71
N GLY A 189 -0.98 1.64 -17.95
CA GLY A 189 -1.91 0.55 -18.24
C GLY A 189 -3.38 0.96 -18.13
N LYS A 190 -3.74 1.76 -17.11
CA LYS A 190 -5.11 2.28 -16.95
C LYS A 190 -5.52 3.20 -18.09
N ASP A 191 -4.62 4.06 -18.55
CA ASP A 191 -4.89 4.96 -19.67
C ASP A 191 -5.15 4.17 -20.97
N GLN A 192 -4.36 3.12 -21.23
CA GLN A 192 -4.58 2.23 -22.37
C GLN A 192 -5.91 1.46 -22.27
N ASP A 193 -6.21 0.90 -21.09
CA ASP A 193 -7.49 0.20 -20.86
C ASP A 193 -8.69 1.14 -21.03
N LEU A 194 -8.57 2.39 -20.58
CA LEU A 194 -9.61 3.41 -20.74
C LEU A 194 -9.80 3.77 -22.22
N GLN A 195 -8.73 3.94 -22.99
CA GLN A 195 -8.80 4.19 -24.42
C GLN A 195 -9.50 3.05 -25.18
N LEU A 196 -9.12 1.80 -24.89
CA LEU A 196 -9.76 0.63 -25.49
C LEU A 196 -11.26 0.52 -25.13
N GLN A 197 -11.64 0.93 -23.93
CA GLN A 197 -13.05 0.99 -23.55
C GLN A 197 -13.80 2.05 -24.34
N LEU A 198 -13.24 3.26 -24.48
CA LEU A 198 -13.85 4.34 -25.26
C LEU A 198 -14.07 3.94 -26.72
N GLU A 199 -13.06 3.34 -27.36
CA GLU A 199 -13.15 2.86 -28.74
C GLU A 199 -14.22 1.76 -28.90
N ARG A 200 -14.34 0.84 -27.93
CA ARG A 200 -15.41 -0.18 -27.93
C ARG A 200 -16.79 0.43 -27.77
N GLU A 201 -16.95 1.45 -26.95
CA GLU A 201 -18.23 2.13 -26.78
C GLU A 201 -18.65 2.88 -28.04
N GLU A 202 -17.70 3.54 -28.71
CA GLU A 202 -17.91 4.21 -29.99
C GLU A 202 -18.30 3.21 -31.09
N ASN A 203 -17.57 2.11 -31.23
CA ASN A 203 -17.91 1.03 -32.18
C ASN A 203 -19.29 0.42 -31.89
N ARG A 204 -19.65 0.21 -30.62
CA ARG A 204 -20.97 -0.30 -30.25
C ARG A 204 -22.07 0.70 -30.62
N TYR A 205 -21.83 1.99 -30.40
CA TYR A 205 -22.76 3.06 -30.75
C TYR A 205 -22.98 3.13 -32.27
N LEU A 206 -21.91 3.03 -33.06
CA LEU A 206 -21.97 2.96 -34.52
C LEU A 206 -22.75 1.72 -35.00
N LEU A 207 -22.46 0.54 -34.44
CA LEU A 207 -23.19 -0.70 -34.73
C LEU A 207 -24.68 -0.58 -34.41
N MET A 208 -25.04 0.01 -33.27
CA MET A 208 -26.44 0.26 -32.91
C MET A 208 -27.13 1.21 -33.89
N LYS A 209 -26.45 2.28 -34.34
CA LYS A 209 -26.98 3.15 -35.40
C LYS A 209 -27.17 2.42 -36.72
N LEU A 210 -26.18 1.62 -37.14
CA LEU A 210 -26.24 0.79 -38.34
C LEU A 210 -27.40 -0.20 -38.28
N LEU A 211 -27.56 -0.94 -37.18
CA LEU A 211 -28.67 -1.87 -36.99
C LEU A 211 -30.02 -1.16 -36.98
N THR A 212 -30.10 0.03 -36.38
CA THR A 212 -31.33 0.83 -36.40
C THR A 212 -31.67 1.28 -37.82
N LEU A 213 -30.67 1.67 -38.62
CA LEU A 213 -30.88 1.97 -40.04
C LEU A 213 -31.27 0.72 -40.83
N PHE A 214 -30.61 -0.42 -40.59
CA PHE A 214 -30.92 -1.68 -41.25
C PHE A 214 -32.38 -2.07 -41.04
N HIS A 215 -32.86 -1.99 -39.80
CA HIS A 215 -34.26 -2.22 -39.46
C HIS A 215 -35.22 -1.21 -40.09
N LYS A 216 -34.78 0.04 -40.31
CA LYS A 216 -35.58 1.08 -40.98
C LYS A 216 -35.69 0.84 -42.49
N ILE A 217 -34.67 0.24 -43.10
CA ILE A 217 -34.64 -0.09 -44.53
C ILE A 217 -35.42 -1.38 -44.79
N ASP A 218 -35.28 -2.40 -43.95
CA ASP A 218 -35.99 -3.69 -44.05
C ASP A 218 -37.46 -3.57 -43.65
N ARG A 219 -38.27 -2.97 -44.54
CA ARG A 219 -39.72 -2.77 -44.35
C ARG A 219 -40.50 -4.06 -44.10
N TYR A 220 -39.97 -5.20 -44.53
CA TYR A 220 -40.64 -6.49 -44.45
C TYR A 220 -40.12 -7.37 -43.30
N SER A 221 -39.17 -6.87 -42.49
CA SER A 221 -38.54 -7.63 -41.39
C SER A 221 -38.00 -9.00 -41.83
N THR A 222 -37.49 -9.06 -43.05
CA THR A 222 -36.96 -10.29 -43.66
C THR A 222 -35.56 -10.65 -43.16
N GLY A 223 -34.89 -9.72 -42.47
CA GLY A 223 -33.48 -9.84 -42.07
C GLY A 223 -32.49 -9.59 -43.20
N CYS A 224 -32.98 -9.22 -44.40
CA CYS A 224 -32.19 -8.98 -45.61
C CYS A 224 -32.64 -7.66 -46.26
N ILE A 225 -31.71 -6.95 -46.91
CA ILE A 225 -32.00 -5.73 -47.68
C ILE A 225 -31.67 -6.00 -49.16
N THR A 226 -32.55 -5.61 -50.08
CA THR A 226 -32.26 -5.69 -51.52
C THR A 226 -31.46 -4.48 -52.01
N LEU A 227 -30.70 -4.66 -53.10
CA LEU A 227 -29.85 -3.59 -53.67
C LEU A 227 -30.65 -2.30 -53.97
N ASP A 228 -31.85 -2.44 -54.54
CA ASP A 228 -32.72 -1.31 -54.87
C ASP A 228 -33.15 -0.50 -53.63
N GLN A 229 -33.49 -1.20 -52.52
CA GLN A 229 -33.85 -0.56 -51.25
C GLN A 229 -32.67 0.17 -50.62
N PHE A 230 -31.48 -0.41 -50.75
CA PHE A 230 -30.25 0.18 -50.26
C PHE A 230 -29.89 1.45 -51.05
N GLU A 231 -29.98 1.44 -52.38
CA GLU A 231 -29.76 2.62 -53.23
C GLU A 231 -30.77 3.75 -52.98
N GLU A 232 -32.03 3.41 -52.69
CA GLU A 232 -33.06 4.41 -52.37
C GLU A 232 -32.73 5.14 -51.05
N TYR A 233 -32.29 4.41 -50.03
CA TYR A 233 -31.93 4.98 -48.73
C TYR A 233 -30.55 5.66 -48.69
N LEU A 234 -29.63 5.29 -49.57
CA LEU A 234 -28.33 5.97 -49.76
C LEU A 234 -28.47 7.40 -50.29
N LYS A 235 -29.61 7.75 -50.90
CA LYS A 235 -29.92 9.13 -51.34
C LYS A 235 -30.24 10.06 -50.17
N ILE A 236 -30.46 9.54 -48.97
CA ILE A 236 -30.71 10.34 -47.77
C ILE A 236 -29.37 10.80 -47.20
N ASP A 237 -29.18 12.11 -47.07
CA ASP A 237 -27.93 12.71 -46.58
C ASP A 237 -27.48 12.15 -45.23
N SER A 238 -28.41 11.90 -44.29
CA SER A 238 -28.09 11.35 -42.97
C SER A 238 -27.56 9.91 -43.00
N VAL A 239 -27.96 9.10 -43.99
CA VAL A 239 -27.45 7.73 -44.18
C VAL A 239 -26.06 7.79 -44.81
N ARG A 240 -25.88 8.68 -45.79
CA ARG A 240 -24.59 8.86 -46.48
C ARG A 240 -23.49 9.37 -45.55
N ILE A 241 -23.82 10.31 -44.65
CA ILE A 241 -22.89 10.81 -43.61
C ILE A 241 -22.50 9.68 -42.66
N LEU A 242 -23.45 8.83 -42.22
CA LEU A 242 -23.13 7.72 -41.32
C LEU A 242 -22.20 6.69 -41.98
N PHE A 243 -22.42 6.37 -43.26
CA PHE A 243 -21.53 5.46 -43.99
C PHE A 243 -20.14 6.06 -44.22
N GLN A 244 -20.02 7.38 -44.39
CA GLN A 244 -18.73 8.09 -44.45
C GLN A 244 -18.01 8.15 -43.11
N GLU A 245 -18.71 8.17 -41.97
CA GLU A 245 -18.09 8.04 -40.65
C GLU A 245 -17.51 6.64 -40.40
N ILE A 246 -18.00 5.62 -41.11
CA ILE A 246 -17.60 4.22 -40.93
C ILE A 246 -16.46 3.81 -41.89
N GLY A 247 -16.28 4.52 -43.02
CA GLY A 247 -15.23 4.25 -44.02
C GLY A 247 -15.10 5.31 -45.10
#